data_AF-F0ZQ12-F1
#
_entry.id   AF-F0ZQ12-F1
#
_cell.length_a   1.000
_cell.length_b   1.000
_cell.length_c   1.000
_cell.angle_alpha   90.00
_cell.angle_beta   90.00
_cell.angle_gamma   90.00
#
_symmetry.space_group_name_H-M   'P 1'
#
loop_
_entity.id
_entity.type
_entity.pdbx_description
1 polymer ?
#
loop_
_entity_poly.entity_id
_entity_poly.type
_entity_poly.pdbx_seq_one_letter_code
_entity_poly.pdbx_strand_id
1 'polypeptide(L)'
;MSDEYDDDDEISKIREARMKQLREEAKLKPQYLNEHGEYKEVDEQNFPRCKILDRKLEILAKTHMSTKFFKINVEKAAFFVAKLSIRVLPALIFFRNGIAVDRCIGFDEFGGDDNFKIEQLAMRIQKAGVLDFKHTKGLTIIQKSENKKYNKEED
;
A
#
# COMPACT_ATOMS: atom_id res chain seq x y z
N MET A 1 7.37 -12.12 66.32
CA MET A 1 5.91 -12.19 66.23
C MET A 1 5.42 -10.86 66.76
N SER A 2 5.17 -9.89 65.88
CA SER A 2 4.03 -9.80 64.92
C SER A 2 2.75 -9.33 65.67
N ASP A 3 1.77 -8.63 65.10
CA ASP A 3 1.52 -8.15 63.73
C ASP A 3 0.99 -6.66 63.86
N GLU A 4 1.30 -5.62 63.07
CA GLU A 4 1.86 -5.43 61.71
C GLU A 4 0.81 -5.08 60.61
N TYR A 5 -0.34 -4.47 60.97
CA TYR A 5 -1.39 -3.97 60.04
C TYR A 5 -2.06 -2.65 60.50
N ASP A 6 -1.70 -1.49 59.92
CA ASP A 6 -2.51 -0.25 60.03
C ASP A 6 -2.33 0.79 58.87
N ASP A 7 -1.60 0.44 57.80
CA ASP A 7 -1.32 1.33 56.65
C ASP A 7 -2.11 0.98 55.35
N ASP A 8 -3.03 0.02 55.40
CA ASP A 8 -3.76 -0.45 54.20
C ASP A 8 -4.64 0.64 53.58
N ASP A 9 -5.09 1.60 54.39
CA ASP A 9 -6.03 2.65 54.00
C ASP A 9 -5.36 3.78 53.18
N GLU A 10 -4.11 4.14 53.50
CA GLU A 10 -3.31 5.07 52.69
C GLU A 10 -2.81 4.41 51.40
N ILE A 11 -2.33 3.16 51.49
CA ILE A 11 -1.89 2.40 50.32
C ILE A 11 -3.06 2.18 49.36
N SER A 12 -4.28 1.96 49.86
CA SER A 12 -5.49 1.84 49.04
C SER A 12 -5.83 3.16 48.33
N LYS A 13 -5.77 4.31 49.01
CA LYS A 13 -5.95 5.64 48.40
C LYS A 13 -4.90 5.91 47.31
N ILE A 14 -3.64 5.54 47.52
CA ILE A 14 -2.56 5.67 46.53
C ILE A 14 -2.78 4.74 45.31
N ARG A 15 -3.21 3.50 45.54
CA ARG A 15 -3.56 2.54 44.48
C ARG A 15 -4.76 3.04 43.66
N GLU A 16 -5.81 3.54 44.32
CA GLU A 16 -6.98 4.07 43.65
C GLU A 16 -6.66 5.34 42.83
N ALA A 17 -5.87 6.26 43.38
CA ALA A 17 -5.38 7.43 42.67
C ALA A 17 -4.58 7.05 41.41
N ARG A 18 -3.62 6.11 41.52
CA ARG A 18 -2.86 5.60 40.36
C ARG A 18 -3.76 4.88 39.34
N MET A 19 -4.72 4.09 39.78
CA MET A 19 -5.66 3.40 38.88
C MET A 19 -6.62 4.37 38.18
N LYS A 20 -7.02 5.46 38.86
CA LYS A 20 -7.81 6.54 38.26
C LYS A 20 -6.98 7.30 37.21
N GLN A 21 -5.74 7.67 37.54
CA GLN A 21 -4.81 8.35 36.63
C GLN A 21 -4.50 7.50 35.38
N LEU A 22 -4.23 6.19 35.55
CA LEU A 22 -4.05 5.24 34.44
C LEU A 22 -5.31 5.10 33.57
N ARG A 23 -6.51 5.09 34.17
CA ARG A 23 -7.78 5.07 33.42
C ARG A 23 -8.04 6.37 32.67
N GLU A 24 -7.58 7.49 33.20
CA GLU A 24 -7.72 8.82 32.59
C GLU A 24 -6.73 8.98 31.42
N GLU A 25 -5.46 8.64 31.60
CA GLU A 25 -4.48 8.53 30.50
C GLU A 25 -4.89 7.52 29.42
N ALA A 26 -5.47 6.38 29.80
CA ALA A 26 -5.96 5.39 28.83
C ALA A 26 -7.17 5.88 28.01
N LYS A 27 -7.99 6.79 28.57
CA LYS A 27 -9.07 7.48 27.83
C LYS A 27 -8.54 8.63 26.97
N LEU A 28 -7.51 9.33 27.44
CA LEU A 28 -6.87 10.40 26.70
C LEU A 28 -5.97 9.90 25.56
N LYS A 29 -5.35 8.71 25.66
CA LYS A 29 -4.54 8.11 24.58
C LYS A 29 -5.24 8.04 23.21
N PRO A 30 -6.47 7.50 23.07
CA PRO A 30 -7.19 7.56 21.80
C PRO A 30 -7.59 9.00 21.41
N GLN A 31 -7.74 9.91 22.36
CA GLN A 31 -8.08 11.31 22.09
C GLN A 31 -6.87 12.11 21.56
N TYR A 32 -5.69 11.96 22.16
CA TYR A 32 -4.41 12.45 21.64
C TYR A 32 -4.05 11.83 20.28
N LEU A 33 -4.45 10.58 20.03
CA LEU A 33 -4.30 9.94 18.72
C LEU A 33 -5.19 10.60 17.65
N ASN A 34 -6.37 11.10 18.04
CA ASN A 34 -7.29 11.82 17.15
C ASN A 34 -6.87 13.29 16.90
N GLU A 35 -6.17 13.93 17.83
CA GLU A 35 -5.66 15.30 17.67
C GLU A 35 -4.46 15.38 16.71
N HIS A 36 -3.69 14.30 16.57
CA HIS A 36 -2.58 14.19 15.61
C HIS A 36 -2.93 13.32 14.38
N GLY A 37 -3.97 13.75 13.67
CA GLY A 37 -4.36 13.20 12.38
C GLY A 37 -5.48 12.16 12.48
N GLU A 38 -6.47 12.29 11.63
CA GLU A 38 -7.60 11.37 11.59
C GLU A 38 -7.18 10.02 10.97
N TYR A 39 -7.01 8.99 11.82
CA TYR A 39 -6.78 7.63 11.37
C TYR A 39 -8.11 6.95 10.99
N LYS A 40 -8.39 6.86 9.69
CA LYS A 40 -9.50 6.06 9.15
C LYS A 40 -9.06 4.63 8.82
N GLU A 41 -9.94 3.66 9.09
CA GLU A 41 -9.83 2.32 8.53
C GLU A 41 -9.89 2.37 7.00
N VAL A 42 -9.02 1.60 6.33
CA VAL A 42 -8.75 1.78 4.91
C VAL A 42 -9.47 0.72 4.08
N ASP A 43 -10.71 0.99 3.69
CA ASP A 43 -11.49 0.16 2.75
C ASP A 43 -10.74 -0.05 1.41
N GLU A 44 -10.90 -1.23 0.79
CA GLU A 44 -10.40 -1.58 -0.55
C GLU A 44 -11.06 -0.72 -1.67
N GLN A 45 -12.12 0.02 -1.34
CA GLN A 45 -12.67 1.10 -2.15
C GLN A 45 -11.79 2.37 -2.16
N ASN A 46 -11.00 2.64 -1.12
CA ASN A 46 -10.26 3.91 -0.93
C ASN A 46 -9.00 4.07 -1.79
N PHE A 47 -8.63 3.10 -2.62
CA PHE A 47 -7.44 3.16 -3.48
C PHE A 47 -7.73 3.11 -5.01
N PRO A 48 -8.45 4.10 -5.59
CA PRO A 48 -8.63 4.19 -7.04
C PRO A 48 -7.29 4.31 -7.78
N ARG A 49 -6.31 5.03 -7.21
CA ARG A 49 -4.96 5.19 -7.75
C ARG A 49 -4.20 3.86 -7.89
N CYS A 50 -4.35 2.94 -6.93
CA CYS A 50 -3.79 1.60 -7.05
C CYS A 50 -4.40 0.83 -8.24
N LYS A 51 -5.72 0.90 -8.44
CA LYS A 51 -6.43 0.26 -9.56
C LYS A 51 -6.04 0.85 -10.93
N ILE A 52 -5.72 2.14 -10.99
CA ILE A 52 -5.19 2.80 -12.20
C ILE A 52 -3.80 2.26 -12.56
N LEU A 53 -2.90 2.15 -11.58
CA LEU A 53 -1.56 1.65 -11.79
C LEU A 53 -1.56 0.15 -12.17
N ASP A 54 -2.37 -0.66 -11.49
CA ASP A 54 -2.53 -2.10 -11.73
C ASP A 54 -2.91 -2.39 -13.19
N ARG A 55 -3.90 -1.67 -13.74
CA ARG A 55 -4.30 -1.79 -15.16
C ARG A 55 -3.17 -1.45 -16.14
N LYS A 56 -2.36 -0.42 -15.86
CA LYS A 56 -1.24 -0.02 -16.72
C LYS A 56 -0.07 -1.03 -16.63
N LEU A 57 0.19 -1.57 -15.43
CA LEU A 57 1.18 -2.63 -15.22
C LEU A 57 0.77 -3.96 -15.85
N GLU A 58 -0.52 -4.32 -15.85
CA GLU A 58 -1.03 -5.54 -16.51
C GLU A 58 -0.79 -5.50 -18.03
N ILE A 59 -0.93 -4.33 -18.66
CA ILE A 59 -0.61 -4.13 -20.07
C ILE A 59 0.90 -4.29 -20.30
N LEU A 60 1.75 -3.67 -19.47
CA LEU A 60 3.21 -3.81 -19.57
C LEU A 60 3.71 -5.24 -19.31
N ALA A 61 3.07 -5.99 -18.41
CA ALA A 61 3.39 -7.38 -18.16
C ALA A 61 3.12 -8.28 -19.38
N LYS A 62 2.09 -7.96 -20.18
CA LYS A 62 1.76 -8.68 -21.42
C LYS A 62 2.73 -8.34 -22.56
N THR A 63 3.25 -7.12 -22.63
CA THR A 63 4.21 -6.71 -23.68
C THR A 63 5.67 -7.02 -23.34
N HIS A 64 6.07 -6.95 -22.07
CA HIS A 64 7.46 -7.12 -21.62
C HIS A 64 7.66 -8.42 -20.81
N MET A 65 7.49 -9.58 -21.45
CA MET A 65 7.61 -10.91 -20.82
C MET A 65 8.97 -11.18 -20.13
N SER A 66 10.01 -10.39 -20.40
CA SER A 66 11.31 -10.47 -19.71
C SER A 66 11.28 -9.86 -18.30
N THR A 67 10.44 -8.86 -18.06
CA THR A 67 10.30 -8.18 -16.76
C THR A 67 9.14 -8.81 -15.99
N LYS A 68 9.43 -9.33 -14.78
CA LYS A 68 8.40 -9.95 -13.93
C LYS A 68 7.72 -8.89 -13.07
N PHE A 69 6.40 -8.82 -13.14
CA PHE A 69 5.56 -7.93 -12.34
C PHE A 69 4.89 -8.72 -11.21
N PHE A 70 4.90 -8.18 -10.01
CA PHE A 70 4.31 -8.80 -8.82
C PHE A 70 3.39 -7.83 -8.11
N LYS A 71 2.24 -8.32 -7.66
CA LYS A 71 1.27 -7.60 -6.83
C LYS A 71 1.24 -8.24 -5.45
N ILE A 72 1.32 -7.42 -4.41
CA ILE A 72 1.36 -7.86 -3.01
C ILE A 72 0.27 -7.08 -2.25
N ASN A 73 -0.56 -7.79 -1.47
CA ASN A 73 -1.44 -7.13 -0.50
C ASN A 73 -0.58 -6.69 0.71
N VAL A 74 -0.66 -5.39 1.03
CA VAL A 74 0.17 -4.69 2.02
C VAL A 74 -0.08 -5.18 3.44
N GLU A 75 -1.35 -5.43 3.79
CA GLU A 75 -1.80 -5.88 5.12
C GLU A 75 -1.23 -7.27 5.45
N LYS A 76 -1.22 -8.16 4.45
CA LYS A 76 -0.68 -9.52 4.56
C LYS A 76 0.85 -9.58 4.47
N ALA A 77 1.51 -8.45 4.20
CA ALA A 77 2.93 -8.38 3.86
C ALA A 77 3.73 -7.43 4.77
N ALA A 78 3.35 -7.31 6.04
CA ALA A 78 3.96 -6.40 7.03
C ALA A 78 5.51 -6.38 7.03
N PHE A 79 6.15 -7.54 6.84
CA PHE A 79 7.61 -7.62 6.69
C PHE A 79 8.16 -6.77 5.54
N PHE A 80 7.55 -6.83 4.35
CA PHE A 80 7.96 -6.04 3.19
C PHE A 80 7.63 -4.56 3.38
N VAL A 81 6.49 -4.24 4.00
CA VAL A 81 6.08 -2.86 4.31
C VAL A 81 7.11 -2.18 5.20
N ALA A 82 7.54 -2.85 6.27
CA ALA A 82 8.59 -2.36 7.15
C ALA A 82 9.96 -2.31 6.44
N LYS A 83 10.39 -3.42 5.82
CA LYS A 83 11.73 -3.56 5.23
C LYS A 83 11.97 -2.62 4.05
N LEU A 84 10.94 -2.33 3.25
CA LEU A 84 10.99 -1.40 2.11
C LEU A 84 10.47 0.00 2.49
N SER A 85 10.07 0.22 3.75
CA SER A 85 9.51 1.48 4.25
C SER A 85 8.42 2.04 3.33
N ILE A 86 7.35 1.28 3.16
CA ILE A 86 6.18 1.68 2.37
C ILE A 86 5.23 2.45 3.30
N ARG A 87 5.10 3.76 3.08
CA ARG A 87 4.21 4.66 3.85
C ARG A 87 3.01 5.18 3.06
N VAL A 88 3.12 5.18 1.74
CA VAL A 88 2.14 5.76 0.80
C VAL A 88 1.88 4.74 -0.30
N LEU A 89 0.63 4.66 -0.75
CA LEU A 89 0.20 3.80 -1.85
C LEU A 89 -0.40 4.64 -3.00
N PRO A 90 -0.23 4.21 -4.27
CA PRO A 90 0.53 3.04 -4.71
C PRO A 90 2.06 3.21 -4.54
N ALA A 91 2.76 2.11 -4.29
CA ALA A 91 4.22 2.05 -4.26
C ALA A 91 4.72 0.97 -5.22
N LEU A 92 5.51 1.40 -6.22
CA LEU A 92 6.22 0.53 -7.16
C LEU A 92 7.67 0.42 -6.70
N ILE A 93 8.17 -0.80 -6.52
CA ILE A 93 9.57 -1.05 -6.16
C ILE A 93 10.23 -1.82 -7.30
N PHE A 94 11.36 -1.31 -7.78
CA PHE A 94 12.11 -1.88 -8.90
C PHE A 94 13.23 -2.77 -8.36
N PHE A 95 13.24 -4.03 -8.78
CA PHE A 95 14.23 -5.02 -8.36
C PHE A 95 15.10 -5.47 -9.53
N ARG A 96 16.40 -5.57 -9.29
CA ARG A 96 17.37 -6.18 -10.22
C ARG A 96 18.26 -7.13 -9.44
N ASN A 97 18.39 -8.37 -9.91
CA ASN A 97 19.16 -9.44 -9.26
C ASN A 97 18.83 -9.63 -7.76
N GLY A 98 17.56 -9.47 -7.38
CA GLY A 98 17.08 -9.57 -5.99
C GLY A 98 17.29 -8.32 -5.12
N ILE A 99 17.99 -7.31 -5.61
CA ILE A 99 18.24 -6.04 -4.89
C ILE A 99 17.24 -4.99 -5.36
N ALA A 100 16.64 -4.25 -4.42
CA ALA A 100 15.82 -3.09 -4.75
C ALA A 100 16.74 -1.96 -5.25
N VAL A 101 16.61 -1.58 -6.51
CA VAL A 101 17.47 -0.57 -7.15
C VAL A 101 16.87 0.84 -7.09
N ASP A 102 15.55 0.95 -7.11
CA ASP A 102 14.82 2.21 -7.26
C ASP A 102 13.33 2.00 -6.89
N ARG A 103 12.57 3.08 -6.70
CA ARG A 103 11.13 3.04 -6.40
C ARG A 103 10.39 4.24 -7.00
N CYS A 104 9.12 4.03 -7.31
CA CYS A 104 8.17 5.09 -7.66
C CYS A 104 7.06 5.12 -6.59
N ILE A 105 6.75 6.29 -6.04
CA ILE A 105 5.71 6.48 -5.01
C ILE A 105 4.62 7.39 -5.57
N GLY A 106 3.36 6.97 -5.44
CA GLY A 106 2.22 7.76 -5.94
C GLY A 106 2.30 8.02 -7.44
N PHE A 107 1.86 9.20 -7.87
CA PHE A 107 1.90 9.66 -9.26
C PHE A 107 2.73 10.94 -9.46
N ASP A 108 3.46 11.39 -8.44
CA ASP A 108 4.15 12.69 -8.43
C ASP A 108 5.20 12.75 -9.55
N GLU A 109 5.89 11.63 -9.80
CA GLU A 109 6.85 11.46 -10.91
C GLU A 109 6.22 11.47 -12.31
N PHE A 110 4.89 11.38 -12.39
CA PHE A 110 4.09 11.52 -13.62
C PHE A 110 3.34 12.87 -13.68
N GLY A 111 3.67 13.81 -12.80
CA GLY A 111 3.03 15.13 -12.71
C GLY A 111 1.81 15.19 -11.78
N GLY A 112 1.59 14.16 -10.95
CA GLY A 112 0.46 14.07 -10.01
C GLY A 112 -0.88 13.70 -10.65
N ASP A 113 -0.93 13.57 -11.98
CA ASP A 113 -2.13 13.29 -12.77
C ASP A 113 -2.42 11.78 -12.85
N ASP A 114 -3.69 11.41 -12.65
CA ASP A 114 -4.15 10.02 -12.66
C ASP A 114 -4.18 9.39 -14.08
N ASN A 115 -4.26 10.23 -15.13
CA ASN A 115 -4.39 9.86 -16.54
C ASN A 115 -3.05 9.80 -17.31
N PHE A 116 -1.91 9.74 -16.61
CA PHE A 116 -0.58 9.58 -17.22
C PHE A 116 -0.50 8.44 -18.26
N LYS A 117 0.29 8.62 -19.33
CA LYS A 117 0.43 7.65 -20.42
C LYS A 117 1.23 6.42 -19.97
N ILE A 118 0.88 5.25 -20.53
CA ILE A 118 1.63 4.00 -20.31
C ILE A 118 3.10 4.16 -20.73
N GLU A 119 3.37 4.95 -21.78
CA GLU A 119 4.71 5.31 -22.23
C GLU A 119 5.57 5.96 -21.13
N GLN A 120 4.99 6.87 -20.34
CA GLN A 120 5.71 7.55 -19.24
C GLN A 120 6.10 6.55 -18.14
N LEU A 121 5.21 5.61 -17.82
CA LEU A 121 5.49 4.53 -16.88
C LEU A 121 6.57 3.59 -17.43
N ALA A 122 6.47 3.15 -18.69
CA ALA A 122 7.46 2.30 -19.32
C ALA A 122 8.85 2.96 -19.35
N MET A 123 8.94 4.24 -19.74
CA MET A 123 10.17 5.03 -19.67
C MET A 123 10.72 5.14 -18.24
N ARG A 124 9.85 5.28 -17.23
CA ARG A 124 10.27 5.36 -15.82
C ARG A 124 10.89 4.05 -15.30
N ILE A 125 10.33 2.90 -15.68
CA ILE A 125 10.87 1.58 -15.33
C ILE A 125 12.15 1.27 -16.13
N GLN A 126 12.23 1.72 -17.38
CA GLN A 126 13.46 1.61 -18.18
C GLN A 126 14.59 2.48 -17.60
N LYS A 127 14.31 3.70 -17.13
CA LYS A 127 15.31 4.55 -16.43
C LYS A 127 15.88 3.88 -15.17
N ALA A 128 15.08 3.07 -14.48
CA ALA A 128 15.54 2.23 -13.36
C ALA A 128 16.36 0.99 -13.79
N GLY A 129 16.48 0.72 -15.10
CA GLY A 129 17.22 -0.43 -15.64
C GLY A 129 16.54 -1.79 -15.38
N VAL A 130 15.21 -1.81 -15.22
CA VAL A 130 14.42 -3.03 -14.92
C VAL A 130 13.50 -3.46 -16.07
N LEU A 131 13.31 -2.59 -17.08
CA LEU A 131 12.50 -2.88 -18.27
C LEU A 131 13.30 -2.69 -19.55
N ASP A 132 13.41 -3.77 -20.33
CA ASP A 132 14.03 -3.76 -21.66
C ASP A 132 13.00 -3.33 -22.72
N PHE A 133 13.28 -2.23 -23.42
CA PHE A 133 12.61 -1.92 -24.67
C PHE A 133 13.21 -2.76 -25.79
N LYS A 134 12.65 -3.96 -26.00
CA LYS A 134 12.71 -4.58 -27.34
C LYS A 134 12.01 -3.63 -28.31
N HIS A 135 12.65 -3.35 -29.45
CA HIS A 135 12.16 -2.38 -30.43
C HIS A 135 10.89 -2.88 -31.13
N THR A 136 9.72 -2.67 -30.51
CA THR A 136 8.41 -3.09 -31.04
C THR A 136 7.90 -2.09 -32.06
N LYS A 137 8.30 -2.26 -33.32
CA LYS A 137 7.53 -1.70 -34.45
C LYS A 137 6.18 -2.41 -34.50
N GLY A 138 5.07 -1.68 -34.33
CA GLY A 138 3.72 -2.21 -34.59
C GLY A 138 2.90 -2.69 -33.38
N LEU A 139 2.84 -1.91 -32.29
CA LEU A 139 1.83 -2.11 -31.25
C LEU A 139 0.57 -1.28 -31.57
N THR A 140 -0.45 -1.90 -32.16
CA THR A 140 -1.78 -1.32 -32.32
C THR A 140 -2.58 -1.53 -31.03
N ILE A 141 -3.11 -0.46 -30.44
CA ILE A 141 -4.00 -0.58 -29.26
C ILE A 141 -5.33 -1.17 -29.72
N ILE A 142 -5.56 -2.45 -29.44
CA ILE A 142 -6.89 -3.05 -29.57
C ILE A 142 -7.74 -2.54 -28.41
N GLN A 143 -8.55 -1.50 -28.67
CA GLN A 143 -9.63 -1.14 -27.76
C GLN A 143 -10.64 -2.29 -27.74
N LYS A 144 -10.81 -2.91 -26.57
CA LYS A 144 -11.75 -4.00 -26.38
C LYS A 144 -13.17 -3.45 -26.36
N SER A 145 -13.81 -3.38 -27.53
CA SER A 145 -15.25 -3.18 -27.62
C SER A 145 -15.96 -4.34 -26.92
N GLU A 146 -16.97 -4.02 -26.12
CA GLU A 146 -17.82 -5.03 -25.51
C GLU A 146 -18.65 -5.71 -26.60
N ASN A 147 -18.59 -7.04 -26.67
CA ASN A 147 -19.66 -7.82 -27.28
C ASN A 147 -19.83 -9.13 -26.52
N LYS A 148 -20.85 -9.14 -25.66
CA LYS A 148 -21.27 -10.30 -24.88
C LYS A 148 -22.61 -10.79 -25.43
N LYS A 149 -22.57 -11.85 -26.24
CA LYS A 149 -23.53 -12.98 -26.18
C LYS A 149 -23.15 -14.10 -27.15
N TYR A 150 -22.97 -15.28 -26.56
CA TYR A 150 -23.07 -16.56 -27.25
C TYR A 150 -24.51 -16.82 -27.69
N ASN A 151 -24.66 -17.47 -28.84
CA ASN A 151 -25.61 -18.54 -29.17
C ASN A 151 -25.01 -19.19 -30.43
N LYS A 152 -24.19 -20.25 -30.30
CA LYS A 152 -24.58 -21.66 -30.14
C LYS A 152 -25.26 -22.17 -31.41
N GLU A 153 -24.46 -22.81 -32.28
CA GLU A 153 -24.92 -23.63 -33.39
C GLU A 153 -25.15 -25.08 -32.94
N GLU A 154 -26.19 -25.69 -33.52
CA GLU A 154 -26.37 -27.10 -33.91
C GLU A 154 -26.07 -28.21 -32.89
N ASP A 155 -27.14 -28.83 -32.37
CA ASP A 155 -27.75 -30.05 -32.95
C ASP A 155 -29.28 -29.97 -32.78
#